data_AF-A0A4P5VQB7-F1
#
_entry.id   AF-A0A4P5VQB7-F1
#
_cell.length_a   1.000
_cell.length_b   1.000
_cell.length_c   1.000
_cell.angle_alpha   90.00
_cell.angle_beta   90.00
_cell.angle_gamma   90.00
#
_symmetry.space_group_name_H-M   'P 1'
#
loop_
_entity.id
_entity.type
_entity.pdbx_description
1 polymer ?
#
loop_
_entity_poly.entity_id
_entity_poly.type
_entity_poly.pdbx_seq_one_letter_code
_entity_poly.pdbx_strand_id
1 'polypeptide(L)'
;MPAPSATDPALAAVTRPGTSVRLYLADGSSAFSSHILSSEGDRLTLAPVRPAHGNLVLERLLGAVRIEAMIGGVPHVSESRVRSVTAGGLVLDLPTRAERVQRRRFFRVPPCAPLHLHLDVRGLTRVRQVLDVSAGGCAVRPTPGDADLAVGDRIPVVSLPLSAGQVFLASAVVRRAEPREWGGGEGEVLGLEFVDVAPRERQRLTVWVTEQERLALRGAAQVSGRIVPDVIVLVHDSEKNIRLKPGSGLTAKGVRVAVNGDEADLRAGARLGLIELRVGGQLVLRGPAVVERVEAARVGLVATLSFAGVSLDGRARLAEVLRG
;
A
#
# COMPACT_ATOMS: atom_id res chain seq x y z
N MET A 1 29.66 10.24 -26.67
CA MET A 1 28.89 9.29 -25.84
C MET A 1 27.57 9.04 -26.54
N PRO A 2 27.19 7.78 -26.82
CA PRO A 2 25.90 7.52 -27.45
C PRO A 2 24.78 7.89 -26.47
N ALA A 3 23.74 8.56 -26.98
CA ALA A 3 22.53 8.83 -26.21
C ALA A 3 21.92 7.51 -25.73
N PRO A 4 21.43 7.42 -24.48
CA PRO A 4 20.86 6.18 -23.97
C PRO A 4 19.69 5.75 -24.86
N SER A 5 19.85 4.55 -25.41
CA SER A 5 18.94 3.85 -26.30
C SER A 5 17.52 3.82 -25.76
N ALA A 6 16.54 4.02 -26.64
CA ALA A 6 15.14 3.61 -26.56
C ALA A 6 14.73 2.95 -25.23
N THR A 7 14.38 3.81 -24.27
CA THR A 7 13.54 3.62 -23.08
C THR A 7 13.32 2.18 -22.63
N ASP A 8 14.15 1.71 -21.70
CA ASP A 8 13.74 0.65 -20.79
C ASP A 8 12.40 1.05 -20.15
N PRO A 9 11.28 0.35 -20.45
CA PRO A 9 9.95 0.73 -19.97
C PRO A 9 9.84 0.59 -18.46
N ALA A 10 10.63 -0.30 -17.83
CA ALA A 10 10.69 -0.41 -16.39
C ALA A 10 11.39 0.82 -15.80
N LEU A 11 12.50 1.26 -16.40
CA LEU A 11 13.20 2.46 -15.98
C LEU A 11 12.30 3.69 -16.10
N ALA A 12 11.61 3.86 -17.23
CA ALA A 12 10.67 4.96 -17.45
C ALA A 12 9.49 4.96 -16.46
N ALA A 13 9.07 3.79 -15.97
CA ALA A 13 8.06 3.70 -14.93
C ALA A 13 8.60 4.05 -13.53
N VAL A 14 9.81 3.59 -13.21
CA VAL A 14 10.49 3.85 -11.93
C VAL A 14 10.83 5.34 -11.77
N THR A 15 11.28 6.01 -12.83
CA THR A 15 11.69 7.43 -12.80
C THR A 15 10.56 8.42 -13.08
N ARG A 16 9.32 7.94 -13.20
CA ARG A 16 8.16 8.80 -13.46
C ARG A 16 7.87 9.71 -12.24
N PRO A 17 7.63 11.02 -12.44
CA PRO A 17 7.15 11.91 -11.38
C PRO A 17 5.90 11.36 -10.68
N GLY A 18 5.88 11.45 -9.35
CA GLY A 18 4.83 10.92 -8.48
C GLY A 18 4.99 9.45 -8.10
N THR A 19 5.95 8.71 -8.69
CA THR A 19 6.22 7.32 -8.30
C THR A 19 6.75 7.27 -6.86
N SER A 20 6.08 6.51 -5.99
CA SER A 20 6.57 6.22 -4.64
C SER A 20 7.71 5.22 -4.69
N VAL A 21 8.79 5.51 -3.97
CA VAL A 21 10.00 4.69 -3.94
C VAL A 21 10.46 4.44 -2.51
N ARG A 22 11.17 3.32 -2.34
CA ARG A 22 12.00 3.02 -1.18
C ARG A 22 13.47 3.08 -1.58
N LEU A 23 14.27 3.74 -0.75
CA LEU A 23 15.72 3.82 -0.90
C LEU A 23 16.35 2.90 0.13
N TYR A 24 17.25 2.04 -0.33
CA TYR A 24 18.09 1.20 0.51
C TYR A 24 19.54 1.64 0.39
N LEU A 25 20.25 1.67 1.51
CA LEU A 25 21.71 1.82 1.51
C LEU A 25 22.37 0.60 0.86
N ALA A 26 23.62 0.75 0.41
CA ALA A 26 24.36 -0.30 -0.29
C ALA A 26 24.53 -1.60 0.52
N ASP A 27 24.57 -1.50 1.85
CA ASP A 27 24.61 -2.61 2.80
C ASP A 27 23.22 -3.24 3.09
N GLY A 28 22.15 -2.66 2.55
CA GLY A 28 20.76 -3.07 2.75
C GLY A 28 20.18 -2.75 4.13
N SER A 29 20.91 -2.04 5.00
CA SER A 29 20.60 -1.92 6.44
C SER A 29 19.47 -0.95 6.76
N SER A 30 19.24 0.05 5.91
CA SER A 30 18.23 1.10 6.15
C SER A 30 17.35 1.30 4.94
N ALA A 31 16.03 1.45 5.17
CA ALA A 31 15.04 1.70 4.14
C ALA A 31 14.33 3.04 4.39
N PHE A 32 14.45 3.98 3.44
CA PHE A 32 13.77 5.28 3.49
C PHE A 32 12.67 5.34 2.43
N SER A 33 11.58 6.06 2.68
CA SER A 33 10.49 6.22 1.71
C SER A 33 10.48 7.64 1.14
N SER A 34 10.29 7.78 -0.17
CA SER A 34 10.14 9.08 -0.84
C SER A 34 9.25 8.92 -2.09
N HIS A 35 9.11 10.00 -2.87
CA HIS A 35 8.49 9.99 -4.20
C HIS A 35 9.31 10.84 -5.16
N ILE A 36 9.28 10.45 -6.44
CA ILE A 36 9.98 11.14 -7.52
C ILE A 36 9.29 12.47 -7.80
N LEU A 37 10.05 13.56 -7.77
CA LEU A 37 9.59 14.90 -8.14
C LEU A 37 9.83 15.17 -9.62
N SER A 38 11.04 14.89 -10.10
CA SER A 38 11.40 15.07 -11.50
C SER A 38 12.51 14.11 -11.93
N SER A 39 12.61 13.90 -13.24
CA SER A 39 13.66 13.11 -13.90
C SER A 39 14.11 13.91 -15.12
N GLU A 40 15.23 14.62 -14.99
CA GLU A 40 15.72 15.58 -15.99
C GLU A 40 17.20 15.35 -16.27
N GLY A 41 17.55 15.20 -17.55
CA GLY A 41 18.93 14.93 -17.96
C GLY A 41 19.48 13.67 -17.31
N ASP A 42 20.56 13.82 -16.54
CA ASP A 42 21.23 12.75 -15.80
C ASP A 42 20.86 12.72 -14.31
N ARG A 43 19.77 13.39 -13.92
CA ARG A 43 19.37 13.59 -12.52
C ARG A 43 17.96 13.09 -12.22
N LEU A 44 17.83 12.51 -11.04
CA LEU A 44 16.57 12.11 -10.45
C LEU A 44 16.35 12.89 -9.16
N THR A 45 15.29 13.70 -9.09
CA THR A 45 14.97 14.49 -7.91
C THR A 45 13.88 13.79 -7.12
N LEU A 46 14.09 13.63 -5.83
CA LEU A 46 13.19 13.01 -4.87
C LEU A 46 12.76 14.02 -3.83
N ALA A 47 11.53 13.86 -3.32
CA ALA A 47 11.08 14.59 -2.15
C ALA A 47 11.91 14.23 -0.90
N PRO A 48 11.83 15.01 0.19
CA PRO A 48 12.45 14.65 1.46
C PRO A 48 12.04 13.24 1.89
N VAL A 49 13.02 12.43 2.31
CA VAL A 49 12.76 11.04 2.66
C VAL A 49 12.12 10.93 4.04
N ARG A 50 11.44 9.82 4.24
CA ARG A 50 10.84 9.41 5.52
C ARG A 50 11.51 8.14 6.02
N PRO A 51 11.79 8.02 7.33
CA PRO A 51 11.60 9.05 8.38
C PRO A 51 12.50 10.29 8.18
N ALA A 52 12.15 11.41 8.83
CA ALA A 52 12.74 12.74 8.57
C ALA A 52 14.27 12.81 8.77
N HIS A 53 14.83 11.94 9.63
CA HIS A 53 16.27 11.84 9.83
C HIS A 53 16.99 11.19 8.64
N GLY A 54 16.27 10.57 7.70
CA GLY A 54 16.85 9.86 6.56
C GLY A 54 17.66 10.77 5.63
N ASN A 55 17.26 12.03 5.45
CA ASN A 55 18.04 13.01 4.68
C ASN A 55 19.44 13.18 5.28
N LEU A 56 19.55 13.31 6.62
CA LEU A 56 20.83 13.46 7.32
C LEU A 56 21.70 12.20 7.18
N VAL A 57 21.10 11.01 7.23
CA VAL A 57 21.82 9.74 7.05
C VAL A 57 22.39 9.66 5.63
N LEU A 58 21.58 9.99 4.62
CA LEU A 58 21.98 9.95 3.21
C LEU A 58 23.00 11.04 2.86
N GLU A 59 22.92 12.20 3.51
CA GLU A 59 23.89 13.29 3.38
C GLU A 59 25.26 12.92 3.95
N ARG A 60 25.31 12.16 5.05
CA ARG A 60 26.58 11.71 5.64
C ARG A 60 27.24 10.58 4.86
N LEU A 61 26.43 9.74 4.22
CA LEU A 61 26.90 8.52 3.55
C LEU A 61 27.18 8.68 2.07
N LEU A 62 26.75 9.79 1.43
CA LEU A 62 26.87 10.10 -0.01
C LEU A 62 27.42 8.94 -0.84
N GLY A 63 26.53 8.06 -1.28
CA GLY A 63 26.95 6.77 -1.79
C GLY A 63 25.93 6.11 -2.70
N ALA A 64 26.25 4.89 -3.09
CA ALA A 64 25.35 4.05 -3.87
C ALA A 64 24.09 3.77 -3.06
N VAL A 65 22.94 3.92 -3.71
CA VAL A 65 21.62 3.63 -3.16
C VAL A 65 20.86 2.74 -4.13
N ARG A 66 20.10 1.82 -3.56
CA ARG A 66 19.19 0.96 -4.29
C ARG A 66 17.78 1.53 -4.19
N ILE A 67 17.18 1.86 -5.32
CA ILE A 67 15.83 2.40 -5.43
C ILE A 67 14.88 1.23 -5.75
N GLU A 68 13.84 1.06 -4.94
CA GLU A 68 12.80 0.07 -5.14
C GLU A 68 11.44 0.78 -5.33
N ALA A 69 10.77 0.52 -6.45
CA ALA A 69 9.45 1.06 -6.76
C ALA A 69 8.45 -0.08 -6.99
N MET A 70 7.21 0.09 -6.52
CA MET A 70 6.13 -0.85 -6.78
C MET A 70 5.33 -0.41 -8.00
N ILE A 71 5.53 -1.05 -9.14
CA ILE A 71 4.82 -0.76 -10.39
C ILE A 71 3.87 -1.91 -10.69
N GLY A 72 2.56 -1.65 -10.71
CA GLY A 72 1.55 -2.68 -10.95
C GLY A 72 1.59 -3.84 -9.95
N GLY A 73 1.98 -3.58 -8.70
CA GLY A 73 2.13 -4.62 -7.66
C GLY A 73 3.42 -5.44 -7.76
N VAL A 74 4.31 -5.11 -8.69
CA VAL A 74 5.60 -5.79 -8.88
C VAL A 74 6.75 -4.87 -8.46
N PRO A 75 7.70 -5.35 -7.62
CA PRO A 75 8.87 -4.58 -7.27
C PRO A 75 9.80 -4.42 -8.48
N HIS A 76 10.21 -3.19 -8.74
CA HIS A 76 11.28 -2.86 -9.68
C HIS A 76 12.41 -2.23 -8.89
N VAL A 77 13.63 -2.70 -9.14
CA VAL A 77 14.82 -2.27 -8.42
C VAL A 77 15.80 -1.64 -9.40
N SER A 78 16.38 -0.52 -9.01
CA SER A 78 17.45 0.15 -9.76
C SER A 78 18.54 0.62 -8.81
N GLU A 79 19.74 0.80 -9.35
CA GLU A 79 20.88 1.34 -8.61
C GLU A 79 21.13 2.77 -9.04
N SER A 80 21.46 3.62 -8.07
CA SER A 80 21.75 5.02 -8.26
C SER A 80 22.77 5.49 -7.21
N ARG A 81 23.13 6.76 -7.22
CA ARG A 81 24.04 7.37 -6.25
C ARG A 81 23.49 8.72 -5.82
N VAL A 82 23.60 9.01 -4.53
CA VAL A 82 23.24 10.33 -3.99
C VAL A 82 24.27 11.36 -4.47
N ARG A 83 23.81 12.38 -5.20
CA ARG A 83 24.64 13.52 -5.60
C ARG A 83 24.66 14.60 -4.52
N SER A 84 23.48 14.93 -4.01
CA SER A 84 23.32 15.98 -3.01
C SER A 84 22.03 15.81 -2.24
N VAL A 85 22.03 16.28 -1.00
CA VAL A 85 20.84 16.43 -0.17
C VAL A 85 20.58 17.92 0.01
N THR A 86 19.33 18.34 -0.15
CA THR A 86 18.90 19.73 0.02
C THR A 86 17.70 19.79 0.95
N ALA A 87 17.33 20.99 1.40
CA ALA A 87 16.09 21.20 2.16
C ALA A 87 14.83 20.75 1.36
N GLY A 88 14.89 20.82 0.02
CA GLY A 88 13.81 20.42 -0.88
C GLY A 88 13.75 18.92 -1.19
N GLY A 89 14.75 18.13 -0.77
CA GLY A 89 14.79 16.69 -1.03
C GLY A 89 16.16 16.18 -1.46
N LEU A 90 16.20 15.08 -2.20
CA LEU A 90 17.44 14.44 -2.65
C LEU A 90 17.60 14.51 -4.15
N VAL A 91 18.83 14.70 -4.60
CA VAL A 91 19.20 14.60 -6.00
C VAL A 91 20.09 13.38 -6.16
N LEU A 92 19.69 12.47 -7.05
CA LEU A 92 20.43 11.26 -7.38
C LEU A 92 20.89 11.27 -8.84
N ASP A 93 21.87 10.42 -9.16
CA ASP A 93 22.13 10.01 -10.54
C ASP A 93 20.86 9.38 -11.15
N LEU A 94 20.54 9.70 -12.40
CA LEU A 94 19.51 8.96 -13.11
C LEU A 94 19.95 7.49 -13.27
N PRO A 95 19.17 6.51 -12.78
CA PRO A 95 19.51 5.11 -12.95
C PRO A 95 19.57 4.75 -14.44
N THR A 96 20.48 3.85 -14.82
CA THR A 96 20.67 3.45 -16.22
C THR A 96 19.84 2.24 -16.63
N ARG A 97 19.30 1.51 -15.64
CA ARG A 97 18.45 0.32 -15.83
C ARG A 97 17.54 0.11 -14.63
N ALA A 98 16.40 -0.54 -14.85
CA ALA A 98 15.57 -1.06 -13.77
C ALA A 98 15.27 -2.54 -13.98
N GLU A 99 15.47 -3.33 -12.94
CA GLU A 99 15.22 -4.76 -12.95
C GLU A 99 13.88 -5.08 -12.29
N ARG A 100 13.06 -5.85 -12.98
CA ARG A 100 11.83 -6.40 -12.42
C ARG A 100 12.19 -7.54 -11.45
N VAL A 101 11.90 -7.35 -10.17
CA VAL A 101 12.28 -8.29 -9.11
C VAL A 101 11.05 -9.08 -8.65
N GLN A 102 10.78 -10.22 -9.30
CA GLN A 102 9.75 -11.17 -8.85
C GLN A 102 10.34 -12.19 -7.88
N ARG A 103 10.60 -11.80 -6.62
CA ARG A 103 11.15 -12.70 -5.59
C ARG A 103 10.16 -13.73 -5.06
N ARG A 104 8.85 -13.50 -5.25
CA ARG A 104 7.80 -14.34 -4.66
C ARG A 104 7.29 -15.36 -5.67
N ARG A 105 7.39 -16.64 -5.32
CA ARG A 105 6.83 -17.76 -6.08
C ARG A 105 5.30 -17.83 -6.02
N PHE A 106 4.70 -17.24 -4.97
CA PHE A 106 3.26 -17.27 -4.73
C PHE A 106 2.72 -15.85 -4.57
N PHE A 107 1.57 -15.59 -5.20
CA PHE A 107 0.79 -14.38 -5.00
C PHE A 107 0.18 -14.36 -3.60
N ARG A 108 0.04 -13.17 -3.00
CA ARG A 108 -0.51 -12.99 -1.66
C ARG A 108 -1.80 -12.18 -1.73
N VAL A 109 -2.80 -12.61 -0.98
CA VAL A 109 -4.08 -11.92 -0.85
C VAL A 109 -4.32 -11.52 0.59
N PRO A 110 -4.83 -10.31 0.87
CA PRO A 110 -5.41 -10.02 2.17
C PRO A 110 -6.74 -10.79 2.30
N PRO A 111 -7.06 -11.36 3.47
CA PRO A 111 -8.33 -12.03 3.68
C PRO A 111 -9.49 -11.02 3.65
N CYS A 112 -10.63 -11.39 3.06
CA CYS A 112 -11.80 -10.49 2.93
C CYS A 112 -12.50 -10.18 4.26
N ALA A 113 -12.30 -11.04 5.26
CA ALA A 113 -12.79 -10.89 6.63
C ALA A 113 -11.65 -11.19 7.62
N PRO A 114 -11.76 -10.79 8.90
CA PRO A 114 -10.77 -11.15 9.91
C PRO A 114 -10.55 -12.66 9.94
N LEU A 115 -9.33 -13.07 9.61
CA LEU A 115 -8.91 -14.46 9.56
C LEU A 115 -7.88 -14.68 10.65
N HIS A 116 -8.05 -15.75 11.42
CA HIS A 116 -7.19 -16.08 12.54
C HIS A 116 -6.44 -17.38 12.28
N LEU A 117 -5.14 -17.34 12.49
CA LEU A 117 -4.24 -18.47 12.43
C LEU A 117 -4.01 -19.01 13.84
N HIS A 118 -4.09 -20.32 13.99
CA HIS A 118 -3.79 -21.01 15.24
C HIS A 118 -2.38 -21.61 15.13
N LEU A 119 -1.51 -21.25 16.06
CA LEU A 119 -0.13 -21.70 16.13
C LEU A 119 0.04 -22.51 17.41
N ASP A 120 0.53 -23.74 17.32
CA ASP A 120 1.00 -24.47 18.50
C ASP A 120 2.46 -24.09 18.76
N VAL A 121 2.67 -23.28 19.80
CA VAL A 121 4.00 -22.82 20.22
C VAL A 121 4.26 -23.41 21.61
N ARG A 122 5.19 -24.38 21.67
CA ARG A 122 5.60 -25.05 22.92
C ARG A 122 4.41 -25.67 23.68
N GLY A 123 3.44 -26.25 22.96
CA GLY A 123 2.25 -26.88 23.54
C GLY A 123 1.14 -25.90 23.92
N LEU A 124 1.30 -24.61 23.60
CA LEU A 124 0.29 -23.58 23.82
C LEU A 124 -0.27 -23.10 22.48
N THR A 125 -1.58 -23.22 22.30
CA THR A 125 -2.28 -22.67 21.14
C THR A 125 -2.33 -21.15 21.24
N ARG A 126 -1.68 -20.47 20.29
CA ARG A 126 -1.71 -19.02 20.10
C ARG A 126 -2.58 -18.68 18.90
N VAL A 127 -3.38 -17.63 19.02
CA VAL A 127 -4.26 -17.16 17.94
C VAL A 127 -3.72 -15.83 17.42
N ARG A 128 -3.50 -15.75 16.11
CA ARG A 128 -2.93 -14.58 15.45
C ARG A 128 -3.83 -14.09 14.32
N GLN A 129 -3.98 -12.79 14.17
CA GLN A 129 -4.67 -12.24 13.01
C GLN A 129 -3.79 -12.35 11.76
N VAL A 130 -4.34 -12.94 10.69
CA VAL A 130 -3.69 -13.02 9.37
C VAL A 130 -3.86 -11.70 8.64
N LEU A 131 -2.75 -11.16 8.14
CA LEU A 131 -2.68 -9.92 7.37
C LEU A 131 -2.71 -10.20 5.86
N ASP A 132 -1.94 -11.19 5.42
CA ASP A 132 -1.92 -11.68 4.04
C ASP A 132 -1.62 -13.18 4.02
N VAL A 133 -2.07 -13.86 2.97
CA VAL A 133 -1.93 -15.31 2.80
C VAL A 133 -1.65 -15.68 1.35
N SER A 134 -0.86 -16.72 1.16
CA SER A 134 -0.48 -17.31 -0.12
C SER A 134 -0.40 -18.81 0.00
N ALA A 135 -0.27 -19.52 -1.13
CA ALA A 135 -0.06 -20.97 -1.14
C ALA A 135 1.26 -21.42 -0.46
N GLY A 136 2.19 -20.50 -0.19
CA GLY A 136 3.47 -20.79 0.45
C GLY A 136 3.61 -20.30 1.88
N GLY A 137 2.66 -19.53 2.41
CA GLY A 137 2.83 -18.89 3.71
C GLY A 137 1.90 -17.70 3.93
N CYS A 138 2.01 -17.08 5.10
CA CYS A 138 1.19 -15.93 5.49
C CYS A 138 2.00 -14.90 6.30
N ALA A 139 1.48 -13.69 6.39
CA ALA A 139 1.92 -12.70 7.36
C ALA A 139 0.88 -12.58 8.47
N VAL A 140 1.33 -12.52 9.72
CA VAL A 140 0.45 -12.39 10.88
C VAL A 140 0.80 -11.16 11.72
N ARG A 141 -0.22 -10.62 12.38
CA ARG A 141 -0.11 -9.53 13.33
C ARG A 141 0.52 -10.03 14.64
N PRO A 142 1.38 -9.24 15.29
CA PRO A 142 1.85 -9.56 16.65
C PRO A 142 0.67 -9.56 17.63
N THR A 143 0.73 -10.37 18.68
CA THR A 143 -0.15 -10.26 19.85
C THR A 143 0.68 -9.73 21.02
N PRO A 144 0.13 -8.81 21.84
CA PRO A 144 0.82 -8.34 23.04
C PRO A 144 1.22 -9.53 23.94
N GLY A 145 2.49 -9.55 24.38
CA GLY A 145 3.04 -10.62 25.22
C GLY A 145 3.76 -11.74 24.46
N ASP A 146 3.87 -11.65 23.13
CA ASP A 146 4.64 -12.60 22.32
C ASP A 146 6.13 -12.24 22.25
N ALA A 147 6.91 -12.65 23.25
CA ALA A 147 8.37 -12.64 23.15
C ALA A 147 8.94 -13.96 22.57
N ASP A 148 8.08 -14.82 22.01
CA ASP A 148 8.35 -16.27 21.96
C ASP A 148 8.75 -16.83 20.59
N LEU A 149 8.73 -16.03 19.53
CA LEU A 149 9.02 -16.52 18.17
C LEU A 149 10.10 -15.67 17.49
N ALA A 150 11.25 -16.27 17.26
CA ALA A 150 12.37 -15.69 16.52
C ALA A 150 12.38 -16.14 15.05
N VAL A 151 13.06 -15.39 14.20
CA VAL A 151 13.34 -15.82 12.82
C VAL A 151 14.13 -17.12 12.86
N GLY A 152 13.66 -18.12 12.12
CA GLY A 152 14.20 -19.48 12.11
C GLY A 152 13.39 -20.48 12.92
N ASP A 153 12.53 -20.03 13.84
CA ASP A 153 11.73 -20.92 14.66
C ASP A 153 10.75 -21.74 13.83
N ARG A 154 10.67 -23.02 14.15
CA ARG A 154 9.77 -23.97 13.53
C ARG A 154 8.54 -24.18 14.41
N ILE A 155 7.37 -24.00 13.83
CA ILE A 155 6.07 -24.18 14.44
C ILE A 155 5.49 -25.51 13.93
N PRO A 156 5.40 -26.56 14.77
CA PRO A 156 5.03 -27.90 14.32
C PRO A 156 3.62 -27.97 13.75
N VAL A 157 2.67 -27.27 14.39
CA VAL A 157 1.27 -27.29 14.01
C VAL A 157 0.77 -25.87 13.80
N VAL A 158 0.34 -25.61 12.58
CA VAL A 158 -0.35 -24.41 12.15
C VAL A 158 -1.69 -24.83 11.59
N SER A 159 -2.76 -24.22 12.12
CA SER A 159 -4.13 -24.45 11.69
C SER A 159 -4.74 -23.15 11.19
N LEU A 160 -5.19 -23.18 9.93
CA LEU A 160 -5.86 -22.06 9.28
C LEU A 160 -7.29 -22.49 8.90
N PRO A 161 -8.34 -21.90 9.51
CA PRO A 161 -9.70 -22.14 9.09
C PRO A 161 -9.93 -21.58 7.69
N LEU A 162 -10.35 -22.44 6.78
CA LEU A 162 -10.78 -22.11 5.43
C LEU A 162 -12.32 -21.99 5.38
N SER A 163 -12.89 -21.86 4.19
CA SER A 163 -14.35 -21.82 3.98
C SER A 163 -15.05 -23.13 4.33
N ALA A 164 -16.33 -23.03 4.72
CA ALA A 164 -17.23 -24.18 4.94
C ALA A 164 -16.73 -25.21 5.98
N GLY A 165 -16.14 -24.72 7.09
CA GLY A 165 -15.67 -25.58 8.20
C GLY A 165 -14.41 -26.37 7.90
N GLN A 166 -13.81 -26.17 6.73
CA GLN A 166 -12.54 -26.78 6.37
C GLN A 166 -11.38 -26.15 7.15
N VAL A 167 -10.38 -26.96 7.49
CA VAL A 167 -9.15 -26.50 8.13
C VAL A 167 -7.97 -26.94 7.28
N PHE A 168 -7.04 -26.01 7.07
CA PHE A 168 -5.71 -26.28 6.52
C PHE A 168 -4.73 -26.53 7.67
N LEU A 169 -3.97 -27.61 7.58
CA LEU A 169 -2.98 -28.01 8.59
C LEU A 169 -1.59 -28.12 7.94
N ALA A 170 -0.59 -27.53 8.59
CA ALA A 170 0.80 -27.62 8.16
C ALA A 170 1.77 -27.35 9.32
N SER A 171 3.07 -27.59 9.10
CA SER A 171 4.11 -26.92 9.88
C SER A 171 4.45 -25.56 9.25
N ALA A 172 5.08 -24.67 10.02
CA ALA A 172 5.60 -23.42 9.50
C ALA A 172 6.98 -23.08 10.05
N VAL A 173 7.69 -22.19 9.37
CA VAL A 173 8.94 -21.58 9.84
C VAL A 173 8.79 -20.07 9.81
N VAL A 174 9.23 -19.39 10.86
CA VAL A 174 9.30 -17.93 10.90
C VAL A 174 10.45 -17.48 9.99
N ARG A 175 10.15 -16.79 8.89
CA ARG A 175 11.17 -16.33 7.92
C ARG A 175 11.54 -14.87 8.06
N ARG A 176 10.67 -14.08 8.69
CA ARG A 176 10.89 -12.66 8.91
C ARG A 176 10.12 -12.17 10.13
N ALA A 177 10.70 -11.21 10.82
CA ALA A 177 10.06 -10.35 11.79
C ALA A 177 10.38 -8.92 11.36
N GLU A 178 9.36 -8.12 11.04
CA GLU A 178 9.53 -6.74 10.59
C GLU A 178 8.80 -5.80 11.56
N PRO A 179 9.48 -4.82 12.18
CA PRO A 179 8.81 -3.86 13.05
C PRO A 179 7.83 -3.02 12.22
N ARG A 180 6.64 -2.79 12.79
CA ARG A 180 5.58 -2.00 12.17
C ARG A 180 4.84 -1.19 13.22
N GLU A 181 4.61 0.08 12.91
CA GLU A 181 3.72 0.93 13.69
C GLU A 181 2.26 0.55 13.42
N TRP A 182 1.50 0.40 14.50
CA TRP A 182 0.06 0.21 14.48
C TRP A 182 -0.61 1.37 15.21
N GLY A 183 -1.90 1.63 14.95
CA GLY A 183 -2.67 2.69 15.61
C GLY A 183 -2.81 2.58 17.14
N GLY A 184 -2.12 1.64 17.79
CA GLY A 184 -2.06 1.45 19.23
C GLY A 184 -0.67 1.07 19.77
N GLY A 185 0.41 1.28 18.99
CA GLY A 185 1.80 0.99 19.41
C GLY A 185 2.66 0.34 18.32
N GLU A 186 3.94 0.17 18.61
CA GLU A 186 4.87 -0.61 17.76
C GLU A 186 4.65 -2.12 17.97
N GLY A 187 4.80 -2.90 16.90
CA GLY A 187 4.81 -4.36 16.99
C GLY A 187 5.35 -5.03 15.74
N GLU A 188 5.81 -6.28 15.85
CA GLU A 188 6.46 -6.99 14.75
C GLU A 188 5.49 -7.83 13.90
N VAL A 189 5.46 -7.57 12.59
CA VAL A 189 4.81 -8.46 11.63
C VAL A 189 5.67 -9.70 11.45
N LEU A 190 5.11 -10.87 11.76
CA LEU A 190 5.76 -12.15 11.52
C LEU A 190 5.37 -12.69 10.15
N GLY A 191 6.35 -13.06 9.33
CA GLY A 191 6.13 -13.78 8.09
C GLY A 191 6.45 -15.26 8.26
N LEU A 192 5.44 -16.09 8.08
CA LEU A 192 5.51 -17.54 8.20
C LEU A 192 5.57 -18.18 6.82
N GLU A 193 6.49 -19.12 6.62
CA GLU A 193 6.51 -20.02 5.47
C GLU A 193 5.93 -21.37 5.87
N PHE A 194 4.97 -21.89 5.12
CA PHE A 194 4.42 -23.23 5.35
C PHE A 194 5.38 -24.28 4.82
N VAL A 195 5.77 -25.21 5.69
CA VAL A 195 6.68 -26.32 5.39
C VAL A 195 5.96 -27.65 5.61
N ASP A 196 6.43 -28.70 4.93
CA ASP A 196 5.88 -30.06 5.02
C ASP A 196 4.38 -30.15 4.71
N VAL A 197 3.91 -29.26 3.82
CA VAL A 197 2.52 -29.21 3.37
C VAL A 197 2.26 -30.37 2.39
N ALA A 198 1.32 -31.25 2.73
CA ALA A 198 0.88 -32.31 1.83
C ALA A 198 0.37 -31.71 0.50
N PRO A 199 0.60 -32.35 -0.66
CA PRO A 199 0.18 -31.82 -1.97
C PRO A 199 -1.32 -31.47 -2.04
N ARG A 200 -2.17 -32.30 -1.42
CA ARG A 200 -3.62 -32.05 -1.33
C ARG A 200 -3.94 -30.78 -0.53
N GLU A 201 -3.29 -30.58 0.62
CA GLU A 201 -3.46 -29.37 1.43
C GLU A 201 -2.98 -28.12 0.68
N ARG A 202 -1.85 -28.23 -0.03
CA ARG A 202 -1.33 -27.14 -0.87
C ARG A 202 -2.31 -26.76 -1.99
N GLN A 203 -2.89 -27.75 -2.66
CA GLN A 203 -3.90 -27.51 -3.71
C GLN A 203 -5.15 -26.85 -3.13
N ARG A 204 -5.66 -27.34 -1.98
CA ARG A 204 -6.81 -26.75 -1.28
C ARG A 204 -6.56 -25.29 -0.90
N LEU A 205 -5.41 -25.00 -0.30
CA LEU A 205 -5.01 -23.63 0.06
C LEU A 205 -4.90 -22.75 -1.19
N THR A 206 -4.34 -23.26 -2.28
CA THR A 206 -4.20 -22.51 -3.54
C THR A 206 -5.57 -22.11 -4.09
N VAL A 207 -6.51 -23.07 -4.18
CA VAL A 207 -7.89 -22.80 -4.63
C VAL A 207 -8.55 -21.76 -3.74
N TRP A 208 -8.41 -21.88 -2.42
CA TRP A 208 -8.99 -20.94 -1.48
C TRP A 208 -8.38 -19.53 -1.61
N VAL A 209 -7.06 -19.40 -1.78
CA VAL A 209 -6.38 -18.12 -2.01
C VAL A 209 -6.89 -17.45 -3.29
N THR A 210 -7.05 -18.21 -4.38
CA THR A 210 -7.61 -17.71 -5.64
C THR A 210 -9.06 -17.25 -5.47
N GLU A 211 -9.86 -17.93 -4.65
CA GLU A 211 -11.23 -17.50 -4.39
C GLU A 211 -11.28 -16.23 -3.53
N GLN A 212 -10.41 -16.10 -2.52
CA GLN A 212 -10.27 -14.85 -1.76
C GLN A 212 -9.86 -13.68 -2.66
N GLU A 213 -8.97 -13.91 -3.63
CA GLU A 213 -8.63 -12.90 -4.64
C GLU A 213 -9.86 -12.43 -5.42
N ARG A 214 -10.65 -13.39 -5.94
CA ARG A 214 -11.88 -13.10 -6.67
C ARG A 214 -12.89 -12.36 -5.81
N LEU A 215 -13.05 -12.75 -4.56
CA LEU A 215 -13.94 -12.08 -3.61
C LEU A 215 -13.45 -10.67 -3.27
N ALA A 216 -12.14 -10.46 -3.11
CA ALA A 216 -11.59 -9.13 -2.90
C ALA A 216 -11.84 -8.23 -4.12
N LEU A 217 -11.67 -8.75 -5.34
CA LEU A 217 -11.97 -8.05 -6.59
C LEU A 217 -13.47 -7.78 -6.77
N ARG A 218 -14.34 -8.73 -6.39
CA ARG A 218 -15.81 -8.59 -6.45
C ARG A 218 -16.35 -7.66 -5.37
N GLY A 219 -15.86 -7.75 -4.14
CA GLY A 219 -16.22 -6.85 -3.03
C GLY A 219 -15.81 -5.41 -3.35
N ALA A 220 -14.64 -5.20 -3.95
CA ALA A 220 -14.27 -3.89 -4.49
C ALA A 220 -15.25 -3.40 -5.58
N ALA A 221 -15.84 -4.30 -6.38
CA ALA A 221 -16.89 -3.94 -7.34
C ALA A 221 -18.27 -3.72 -6.71
N GLN A 222 -18.62 -4.42 -5.62
CA GLN A 222 -19.95 -4.36 -4.98
C GLN A 222 -20.09 -3.19 -3.98
N VAL A 223 -18.99 -2.76 -3.36
CA VAL A 223 -18.93 -1.52 -2.54
C VAL A 223 -19.15 -0.26 -3.39
N SER A 224 -19.27 -0.40 -4.72
CA SER A 224 -19.46 0.69 -5.68
C SER A 224 -20.83 1.41 -5.66
N GLY A 225 -21.59 1.37 -4.54
CA GLY A 225 -22.92 1.97 -4.46
C GLY A 225 -23.45 2.32 -3.06
N ARG A 226 -22.65 2.25 -1.99
CA ARG A 226 -23.13 2.58 -0.63
C ARG A 226 -23.00 4.09 -0.36
N ILE A 227 -24.12 4.73 -0.01
CA ILE A 227 -24.14 6.12 0.47
C ILE A 227 -23.74 6.08 1.94
N VAL A 228 -22.67 6.80 2.30
CA VAL A 228 -22.21 6.93 3.68
C VAL A 228 -22.69 8.30 4.20
N PRO A 229 -23.51 8.36 5.26
CA PRO A 229 -23.90 9.64 5.85
C PRO A 229 -22.68 10.35 6.48
N ASP A 230 -22.76 11.68 6.63
CA ASP A 230 -21.75 12.52 7.29
C ASP A 230 -20.35 12.52 6.67
N VAL A 231 -20.29 12.40 5.34
CA VAL A 231 -19.05 12.58 4.58
C VAL A 231 -18.80 14.06 4.33
N ILE A 232 -17.79 14.61 5.00
CA ILE A 232 -17.28 15.97 4.77
C ILE A 232 -16.05 15.87 3.89
N VAL A 233 -16.08 16.59 2.78
CA VAL A 233 -14.91 16.75 1.92
C VAL A 233 -14.45 18.20 2.04
N LEU A 234 -13.17 18.39 2.36
CA LEU A 234 -12.55 19.70 2.43
C LEU A 234 -11.55 19.80 1.29
N VAL A 235 -11.78 20.76 0.39
CA VAL A 235 -10.84 21.08 -0.69
C VAL A 235 -10.02 22.28 -0.23
N HIS A 236 -8.73 22.07 -0.03
CA HIS A 236 -7.78 23.12 0.29
C HIS A 236 -7.11 23.52 -1.03
N ASP A 237 -7.76 24.42 -1.75
CA ASP A 237 -7.16 25.16 -2.86
C ASP A 237 -7.07 26.63 -2.46
N SER A 238 -5.96 27.29 -2.76
CA SER A 238 -5.50 28.53 -2.12
C SER A 238 -6.41 29.76 -2.32
N GLU A 239 -7.51 29.65 -3.06
CA GLU A 239 -8.41 30.77 -3.34
C GLU A 239 -9.92 30.46 -3.18
N LYS A 240 -10.36 29.23 -2.90
CA LYS A 240 -11.81 28.92 -2.79
C LYS A 240 -12.14 27.82 -1.79
N ASN A 241 -12.93 28.16 -0.77
CA ASN A 241 -13.54 27.19 0.15
C ASN A 241 -14.78 26.54 -0.49
N ILE A 242 -14.62 25.39 -1.13
CA ILE A 242 -15.75 24.61 -1.65
C ILE A 242 -16.41 23.88 -0.46
N ARG A 243 -17.65 24.27 -0.12
CA ARG A 243 -18.44 23.60 0.93
C ARG A 243 -19.34 22.52 0.33
N LEU A 244 -19.18 21.32 0.85
CA LEU A 244 -19.79 20.11 0.33
C LEU A 244 -21.01 19.72 1.16
N LYS A 245 -22.17 19.55 0.52
CA LYS A 245 -23.41 19.14 1.21
C LYS A 245 -23.46 17.61 1.31
N PRO A 246 -24.02 17.06 2.39
CA PRO A 246 -24.09 15.62 2.61
C PRO A 246 -25.00 14.96 1.56
N GLY A 247 -24.37 14.29 0.59
CA GLY A 247 -25.00 13.45 -0.44
C GLY A 247 -24.02 12.48 -1.09
N SER A 248 -22.86 12.26 -0.46
CA SER A 248 -21.68 11.61 -1.03
C SER A 248 -21.79 10.09 -0.98
N GLY A 249 -21.46 9.41 -2.09
CA GLY A 249 -21.30 7.95 -2.14
C GLY A 249 -19.81 7.59 -2.18
N LEU A 250 -19.37 6.65 -1.37
CA LEU A 250 -17.97 6.19 -1.42
C LEU A 250 -17.89 4.91 -2.27
N THR A 251 -16.91 4.82 -3.18
CA THR A 251 -16.68 3.61 -3.98
C THR A 251 -15.23 3.15 -3.87
N ALA A 252 -14.97 1.87 -4.14
CA ALA A 252 -13.60 1.35 -4.12
C ALA A 252 -12.73 1.87 -5.28
N LYS A 253 -13.35 2.42 -6.35
CA LYS A 253 -12.66 3.02 -7.51
C LYS A 253 -12.48 4.54 -7.40
N GLY A 254 -13.01 5.17 -6.36
CA GLY A 254 -13.00 6.63 -6.21
C GLY A 254 -14.07 7.12 -5.25
N VAL A 255 -13.97 8.35 -4.81
CA VAL A 255 -14.98 8.98 -3.97
C VAL A 255 -15.99 9.67 -4.88
N ARG A 256 -17.28 9.31 -4.83
CA ARG A 256 -18.34 10.09 -5.48
C ARG A 256 -18.82 11.15 -4.51
N VAL A 257 -18.48 12.39 -4.79
CA VAL A 257 -18.85 13.52 -3.96
C VAL A 257 -19.95 14.29 -4.66
N ALA A 258 -21.07 14.54 -3.98
CA ALA A 258 -22.03 15.54 -4.43
C ALA A 258 -21.47 16.91 -4.06
N VAL A 259 -21.15 17.73 -5.07
CA VAL A 259 -20.46 19.01 -4.92
C VAL A 259 -21.38 20.16 -5.31
N ASN A 260 -21.49 21.16 -4.44
CA ASN A 260 -22.06 22.46 -4.82
C ASN A 260 -20.91 23.44 -5.01
N GLY A 261 -20.68 23.84 -6.26
CA GLY A 261 -19.64 24.78 -6.67
C GLY A 261 -19.89 25.24 -8.11
N ASP A 262 -19.16 26.24 -8.57
CA ASP A 262 -19.28 26.72 -9.95
C ASP A 262 -18.72 25.68 -10.94
N GLU A 263 -19.38 25.53 -12.09
CA GLU A 263 -19.08 24.56 -13.15
C GLU A 263 -17.65 24.69 -13.75
N ALA A 264 -16.96 25.79 -13.44
CA ALA A 264 -15.57 26.02 -13.82
C ALA A 264 -14.57 25.13 -13.05
N ASP A 265 -14.84 24.84 -11.77
CA ASP A 265 -13.88 24.18 -10.86
C ASP A 265 -14.04 22.64 -10.86
N LEU A 266 -15.19 22.14 -11.34
CA LEU A 266 -15.56 20.73 -11.34
C LEU A 266 -15.77 20.26 -12.78
N ARG A 267 -14.69 20.11 -13.52
CA ARG A 267 -14.68 19.51 -14.86
C ARG A 267 -13.90 18.21 -14.85
N ALA A 268 -14.29 17.25 -15.68
CA ALA A 268 -13.50 16.04 -15.86
C ALA A 268 -12.05 16.40 -16.25
N GLY A 269 -11.07 15.80 -15.57
CA GLY A 269 -9.65 16.12 -15.67
C GLY A 269 -9.15 17.19 -14.70
N ALA A 270 -10.02 17.93 -14.00
CA ALA A 270 -9.60 18.95 -13.04
C ALA A 270 -8.80 18.32 -11.89
N ARG A 271 -7.65 18.91 -11.58
CA ARG A 271 -6.78 18.49 -10.49
C ARG A 271 -7.07 19.33 -9.26
N LEU A 272 -7.39 18.66 -8.17
CA LEU A 272 -7.67 19.26 -6.88
C LEU A 272 -6.43 19.04 -6.00
N GLY A 273 -5.85 20.15 -5.53
CA GLY A 273 -4.53 20.16 -4.89
C GLY A 273 -4.47 19.32 -3.61
N LEU A 274 -5.32 19.64 -2.63
CA LEU A 274 -5.39 18.88 -1.38
C LEU A 274 -6.84 18.67 -0.99
N ILE A 275 -7.26 17.40 -0.99
CA ILE A 275 -8.59 17.00 -0.51
C ILE A 275 -8.45 16.23 0.79
N GLU A 276 -9.25 16.58 1.78
CA GLU A 276 -9.48 15.79 2.97
C GLU A 276 -10.88 15.18 2.94
N LEU A 277 -10.96 13.86 3.07
CA LEU A 277 -12.20 13.13 3.27
C LEU A 277 -12.34 12.83 4.75
N ARG A 278 -13.39 13.34 5.39
CA ARG A 278 -13.76 13.01 6.76
C ARG A 278 -15.11 12.31 6.80
N VAL A 279 -15.25 11.32 7.68
CA VAL A 279 -16.52 10.62 7.93
C VAL A 279 -16.76 10.58 9.43
N GLY A 280 -17.92 11.06 9.89
CA GLY A 280 -18.20 11.21 11.32
C GLY A 280 -17.16 12.08 12.04
N GLY A 281 -16.59 13.08 11.35
CA GLY A 281 -15.53 13.95 11.86
C GLY A 281 -14.10 13.38 11.80
N GLN A 282 -13.92 12.07 11.55
CA GLN A 282 -12.61 11.43 11.46
C GLN A 282 -12.01 11.55 10.05
N LEU A 283 -10.71 11.86 9.95
CA LEU A 283 -9.99 11.91 8.67
C LEU A 283 -9.74 10.49 8.12
N VAL A 284 -10.33 10.21 6.95
CA VAL A 284 -10.26 8.91 6.25
C VAL A 284 -9.24 8.95 5.12
N LEU A 285 -9.25 10.01 4.30
CA LEU A 285 -8.29 10.22 3.22
C LEU A 285 -7.77 11.64 3.23
N ARG A 286 -6.52 11.83 2.82
CA ARG A 286 -5.93 13.14 2.55
C ARG A 286 -4.97 13.03 1.36
N GLY A 287 -5.14 13.89 0.37
CA GLY A 287 -4.23 13.95 -0.77
C GLY A 287 -4.81 14.65 -1.99
N PRO A 288 -4.01 14.83 -3.04
CA PRO A 288 -4.48 15.34 -4.31
C PRO A 288 -5.48 14.37 -4.94
N ALA A 289 -6.45 14.91 -5.66
CA ALA A 289 -7.39 14.11 -6.44
C ALA A 289 -7.61 14.68 -7.84
N VAL A 290 -8.09 13.84 -8.74
CA VAL A 290 -8.51 14.22 -10.08
C VAL A 290 -10.01 13.97 -10.19
N VAL A 291 -10.73 14.95 -10.74
CA VAL A 291 -12.13 14.78 -11.11
C VAL A 291 -12.19 13.88 -12.35
N GLU A 292 -12.67 12.65 -12.22
CA GLU A 292 -12.77 11.72 -13.36
C GLU A 292 -14.02 11.99 -14.20
N ARG A 293 -15.13 12.30 -13.52
CA ARG A 293 -16.44 12.46 -14.15
C ARG A 293 -17.29 13.44 -13.36
N VAL A 294 -18.13 14.19 -14.05
CA VAL A 294 -19.08 15.13 -13.46
C VAL A 294 -20.44 14.88 -14.08
N GLU A 295 -21.47 14.81 -13.24
CA GLU A 295 -22.85 14.55 -13.65
C GLU A 295 -23.77 15.58 -13.01
N ALA A 296 -24.77 16.06 -13.75
CA ALA A 296 -25.82 16.88 -13.17
C ALA A 296 -26.77 16.01 -12.33
N ALA A 297 -27.04 16.42 -11.10
CA ALA A 297 -28.01 15.79 -10.21
C ALA A 297 -29.10 16.79 -9.80
N ARG A 298 -30.18 16.29 -9.18
CA ARG A 298 -31.32 17.12 -8.73
C ARG A 298 -30.93 18.28 -7.78
N VAL A 299 -29.76 18.23 -7.14
CA VAL A 299 -29.33 19.19 -6.10
C VAL A 299 -27.88 19.68 -6.32
N GLY A 300 -27.42 19.75 -7.57
CA GLY A 300 -26.08 20.26 -7.92
C GLY A 300 -25.29 19.33 -8.84
N LEU A 301 -23.97 19.51 -8.90
CA LEU A 301 -23.07 18.65 -9.67
C LEU A 301 -22.54 17.51 -8.80
N VAL A 302 -22.48 16.30 -9.33
CA VAL A 302 -21.86 15.15 -8.67
C VAL A 302 -20.56 14.84 -9.37
N ALA A 303 -19.45 14.92 -8.65
CA ALA A 303 -18.12 14.62 -9.16
C ALA A 303 -17.63 13.26 -8.65
N THR A 304 -17.04 12.46 -9.54
CA THR A 304 -16.26 11.28 -9.18
C THR A 304 -14.80 11.67 -9.05
N LEU A 305 -14.19 11.43 -7.90
CA LEU A 305 -12.81 11.82 -7.59
C LEU A 305 -11.92 10.59 -7.47
N SER A 306 -10.74 10.68 -8.08
CA SER A 306 -9.66 9.69 -8.00
C SER A 306 -8.49 10.26 -7.23
N PHE A 307 -8.19 9.67 -6.08
CA PHE A 307 -7.10 10.15 -5.24
C PHE A 307 -5.77 9.56 -5.72
N ALA A 308 -4.80 10.42 -6.01
CA ALA A 308 -3.44 9.99 -6.32
C ALA A 308 -2.66 9.74 -5.02
N GLY A 309 -1.93 8.62 -4.96
CA GLY A 309 -1.00 8.37 -3.85
C GLY A 309 -1.63 8.03 -2.50
N VAL A 310 -2.87 7.52 -2.46
CA VAL A 310 -3.50 7.10 -1.20
C VAL A 310 -2.67 6.00 -0.53
N SER A 311 -2.25 6.27 0.72
CA SER A 311 -1.53 5.30 1.55
C SER A 311 -2.36 4.04 1.79
N LEU A 312 -1.69 2.90 2.03
CA LEU A 312 -2.38 1.64 2.37
C LEU A 312 -3.29 1.82 3.60
N ASP A 313 -2.87 2.61 4.58
CA ASP A 313 -3.68 2.92 5.77
C ASP A 313 -4.90 3.79 5.46
N GLY A 314 -4.79 4.71 4.49
CA GLY A 314 -5.95 5.47 4.01
C GLY A 314 -6.96 4.58 3.30
N ARG A 315 -6.50 3.62 2.49
CA ARG A 315 -7.36 2.62 1.85
C ARG A 315 -8.01 1.68 2.88
N ALA A 316 -7.26 1.28 3.90
CA ALA A 316 -7.77 0.42 4.97
C ALA A 316 -8.86 1.12 5.79
N ARG A 317 -8.63 2.38 6.20
CA ARG A 317 -9.62 3.21 6.90
C ARG A 317 -10.86 3.45 6.06
N LEU A 318 -10.69 3.74 4.78
CA LEU A 318 -11.80 3.88 3.84
C LEU A 318 -12.63 2.58 3.74
N ALA A 319 -11.96 1.44 3.61
CA ALA A 319 -12.61 0.14 3.55
C ALA A 319 -13.31 -0.25 4.86
N GLU A 320 -12.83 0.21 6.01
CA GLU A 320 -13.46 0.03 7.31
C GLU A 320 -14.74 0.87 7.43
N VAL A 321 -14.67 2.15 7.08
CA VAL A 321 -15.82 3.06 7.04
C VAL A 321 -16.91 2.58 6.07
N LEU A 322 -16.53 1.99 4.94
CA LEU A 322 -17.47 1.44 3.96
C LEU A 322 -18.13 0.13 4.41
N ARG A 323 -17.52 -0.59 5.36
CA ARG A 323 -18.02 -1.85 5.92
C ARG A 323 -19.03 -1.62 7.04
N GLY A 324 -18.85 -0.56 7.84
CA GLY A 324 -19.87 -0.07 8.79
C GLY A 324 -21.14 0.33 8.06
#